data_AF-A0AA35Q2S8-F1
#
_entry.id   AF-A0AA35Q2S8-F1
#
_cell.length_a   1.000
_cell.length_b   1.000
_cell.length_c   1.000
_cell.angle_alpha   90.00
_cell.angle_beta   90.00
_cell.angle_gamma   90.00
#
_symmetry.space_group_name_H-M   'P 1'
#
loop_
_entity.id
_entity.type
_entity.pdbx_description
1 polymer ?
#
loop_
_entity_poly.entity_id
_entity_poly.type
_entity_poly.pdbx_seq_one_letter_code
_entity_poly.pdbx_strand_id
1 'polypeptide(L)'
;MSIFADDRYFLLRYWDYQMNRPSSYPLSRREMARTEEVADLLLRIYQTLAEMRYLDPLCIKSGPHDLSHLQETLNSYGLDPAIVHLYSIMPYVECGETAFFRGGQFADFRRTSDVEEARDPFYGDPRYEAGFEEEDGPYMRQWVTPLSLMGNHQSVIVYDVRRHRIWIIDQEGWSSSDPALEGAESMPTVSLNRNAFEHLPSRPAAAVLKDINTWYRRLTILPGGGDDTGSEWDHYDMDLPSIYRNNGWPDRFDGEAFEVEQARKSRAVWAKYIAEEPLRKLAALQSWVEGFPREIQRAKESALKATSQEEKEAARLSRWKSEYAQRRTLKQLAPAQEMVDKFCPGGVCQRAEDLPLWEFEMVKSEYESKQNRLRDLQEEGALSEKAHEFRQAQRDAIIYQKAFDSSKATCEKLSSDILEPHLGLVWPKQPDLSRIHDDIKNMQQYVDDAKEYLATVPESAPKTRKEIELDIEHAEDMVTSRRLNLSHEIG
;
A
#
# COMPACT_ATOMS: atom_id res chain seq x y z
N MET A 1 44.74 51.29 1.29
CA MET A 1 44.57 50.67 -0.04
C MET A 1 43.64 49.48 0.14
N SER A 2 42.41 49.65 -0.35
CA SER A 2 41.27 48.74 -0.19
C SER A 2 41.07 47.96 -1.49
N ILE A 3 41.17 46.63 -1.42
CA ILE A 3 40.68 45.70 -2.45
C ILE A 3 40.13 44.47 -1.70
N PHE A 4 38.96 44.62 -1.07
CA PHE A 4 38.11 43.51 -0.62
C PHE A 4 36.66 43.96 -0.68
N ALA A 5 36.19 44.19 -1.90
CA ALA A 5 34.78 44.33 -2.21
C ALA A 5 34.60 43.78 -3.63
N ASP A 6 34.11 42.53 -3.77
CA ASP A 6 33.02 42.24 -4.72
C ASP A 6 32.46 40.79 -4.76
N ASP A 7 32.88 39.83 -3.92
CA ASP A 7 32.29 38.47 -4.02
C ASP A 7 30.85 38.34 -3.47
N ARG A 8 30.42 39.29 -2.63
CA ARG A 8 29.05 39.28 -2.07
C ARG A 8 28.00 39.84 -3.03
N TYR A 9 28.38 40.75 -3.94
CA TYR A 9 27.46 41.29 -4.95
C TYR A 9 27.21 40.30 -6.09
N PHE A 10 28.18 39.44 -6.42
CA PHE A 10 27.99 38.40 -7.44
C PHE A 10 27.04 37.30 -6.95
N LEU A 11 27.17 36.87 -5.69
CA LEU A 11 26.26 35.89 -5.09
C LEU A 11 24.84 36.44 -4.90
N LEU A 12 24.68 37.70 -4.47
CA LEU A 12 23.36 38.33 -4.35
C LEU A 12 22.68 38.53 -5.71
N ARG A 13 23.40 38.91 -6.77
CA ARG A 13 22.83 38.98 -8.13
C ARG A 13 22.56 37.61 -8.74
N TYR A 14 23.34 36.58 -8.42
CA TYR A 14 23.06 35.22 -8.87
C TYR A 14 21.81 34.66 -8.19
N TRP A 15 21.63 34.96 -6.90
CA TRP A 15 20.43 34.63 -6.13
C TRP A 15 19.21 35.40 -6.63
N ASP A 16 19.27 36.73 -6.84
CA ASP A 16 18.16 37.50 -7.40
C ASP A 16 17.82 37.11 -8.84
N TYR A 17 18.81 36.73 -9.65
CA TYR A 17 18.60 36.27 -11.03
C TYR A 17 17.96 34.88 -11.12
N GLN A 18 18.25 33.98 -10.17
CA GLN A 18 17.61 32.67 -10.09
C GLN A 18 16.21 32.75 -9.44
N MET A 19 16.01 33.68 -8.50
CA MET A 19 14.72 33.88 -7.81
C MET A 19 13.68 34.62 -8.69
N ASN A 20 14.11 35.50 -9.60
CA ASN A 20 13.21 36.35 -10.40
C ASN A 20 13.28 36.08 -11.92
N ARG A 21 13.62 34.87 -12.36
CA ARG A 21 13.65 34.55 -13.79
C ARG A 21 12.20 34.36 -14.29
N PRO A 22 11.67 35.23 -15.18
CA PRO A 22 10.36 34.99 -15.76
C PRO A 22 10.37 33.67 -16.54
N SER A 23 9.27 32.92 -16.45
CA SER A 23 9.00 31.60 -17.07
C SER A 23 9.31 31.49 -18.58
N SER A 24 9.57 32.61 -19.27
CA SER A 24 9.81 32.69 -20.71
C SER A 24 11.26 32.54 -21.18
N TYR A 25 12.25 32.32 -20.31
CA TYR A 25 13.63 32.11 -20.76
C TYR A 25 13.87 30.68 -21.26
N PRO A 26 14.49 30.49 -22.43
CA PRO A 26 14.85 29.16 -22.91
C PRO A 26 15.84 28.49 -21.95
N LEU A 27 15.66 27.19 -21.74
CA LEU A 27 16.52 26.37 -20.89
C LEU A 27 17.98 26.47 -21.33
N SER A 28 18.89 26.58 -20.37
CA SER A 28 20.31 26.46 -20.66
C SER A 28 20.64 25.02 -21.03
N ARG A 29 21.70 24.83 -21.83
CA ARG A 29 22.21 23.48 -22.16
C ARG A 29 22.50 22.63 -20.93
N ARG A 30 22.90 23.27 -19.83
CA ARG A 30 23.18 22.57 -18.56
C ARG A 30 21.91 22.08 -17.88
N GLU A 31 20.84 22.89 -17.91
CA GLU A 31 19.53 22.49 -17.34
C GLU A 31 18.96 21.33 -18.16
N MET A 32 18.98 21.42 -19.50
CA MET A 32 18.54 20.34 -20.39
C MET A 32 19.33 19.04 -20.14
N ALA A 33 20.66 19.10 -20.13
CA ALA A 33 21.48 17.90 -19.90
C ALA A 33 21.22 17.25 -18.53
N ARG A 34 20.89 18.03 -17.50
CA ARG A 34 20.54 17.52 -16.16
C ARG A 34 19.19 16.83 -16.14
N THR A 35 18.18 17.39 -16.80
CA THR A 35 16.85 16.78 -16.88
C THR A 35 16.87 15.54 -17.76
N GLU A 36 17.63 15.55 -18.86
CA GLU A 36 17.90 14.37 -19.69
C GLU A 36 18.59 13.26 -18.89
N GLU A 37 19.64 13.57 -18.11
CA GLU A 37 20.31 12.55 -17.26
C GLU A 37 19.34 11.91 -16.25
N VAL A 38 18.46 12.71 -15.62
CA VAL A 38 17.45 12.19 -14.67
C VAL A 38 16.45 11.29 -15.39
N ALA A 39 15.92 11.72 -16.54
CA ALA A 39 14.97 10.94 -17.32
C ALA A 39 15.57 9.62 -17.82
N ASP A 40 16.81 9.64 -18.33
CA ASP A 40 17.54 8.45 -18.78
C ASP A 40 17.77 7.45 -17.64
N LEU A 41 18.14 7.95 -16.46
CA LEU A 41 18.38 7.10 -15.28
C LEU A 41 17.07 6.51 -14.74
N LEU A 42 15.98 7.27 -14.72
CA LEU A 42 14.66 6.74 -14.41
C LEU A 42 14.22 5.67 -15.42
N LEU A 43 14.47 5.89 -16.71
CA LEU A 43 14.13 4.93 -17.75
C LEU A 43 14.92 3.63 -17.54
N ARG A 44 16.20 3.73 -17.14
CA ARG A 44 17.00 2.56 -16.82
C ARG A 44 16.46 1.80 -15.60
N ILE A 45 15.95 2.49 -14.59
CA ILE A 45 15.29 1.86 -13.44
C ILE A 45 14.04 1.11 -13.92
N TYR A 46 13.17 1.74 -14.70
CA TYR A 46 11.91 1.11 -15.16
C TYR A 46 12.19 -0.09 -16.08
N GLN A 47 13.20 0.00 -16.94
CA GLN A 47 13.68 -1.13 -17.73
C GLN A 47 14.18 -2.27 -16.85
N THR A 48 14.92 -1.98 -15.77
CA THR A 48 15.34 -3.01 -14.82
C THR A 48 14.14 -3.65 -14.11
N LEU A 49 13.11 -2.88 -13.76
CA LEU A 49 11.86 -3.42 -13.22
C LEU A 49 11.13 -4.32 -14.22
N ALA A 50 11.16 -3.99 -15.51
CA ALA A 50 10.62 -4.85 -16.54
C ALA A 50 11.46 -6.13 -16.75
N GLU A 51 12.80 -6.02 -16.68
CA GLU A 51 13.71 -7.17 -16.66
C GLU A 51 13.41 -8.10 -15.47
N MET A 52 13.04 -7.54 -14.32
CA MET A 52 12.61 -8.27 -13.12
C MET A 52 11.21 -8.90 -13.20
N ARG A 53 10.46 -8.68 -14.29
CA ARG A 53 9.04 -9.06 -14.47
C ARG A 53 8.05 -8.30 -13.59
N TYR A 54 8.48 -7.24 -12.91
CA TYR A 54 7.58 -6.38 -12.14
C TYR A 54 6.70 -5.49 -13.03
N LEU A 55 7.28 -4.97 -14.12
CA LEU A 55 6.54 -4.19 -15.13
C LEU A 55 6.44 -4.94 -16.46
N ASP A 56 5.32 -4.77 -17.17
CA ASP A 56 5.27 -5.09 -18.60
C ASP A 56 6.08 -4.02 -19.36
N PRO A 57 7.11 -4.40 -20.16
CA PRO A 57 7.85 -3.45 -20.98
C PRO A 57 6.98 -2.54 -21.85
N LEU A 58 5.81 -3.03 -22.30
CA LEU A 58 4.87 -2.27 -23.12
C LEU A 58 4.14 -1.16 -22.35
N CYS A 59 4.09 -1.25 -21.02
CA CYS A 59 3.52 -0.21 -20.16
C CYS A 59 4.46 0.98 -19.98
N ILE A 60 5.76 0.83 -20.27
CA ILE A 60 6.75 1.91 -20.17
C ILE A 60 6.65 2.82 -21.39
N LYS A 61 6.24 4.07 -21.20
CA LYS A 61 6.18 5.09 -22.24
C LYS A 61 7.34 6.06 -22.10
N SER A 62 8.27 5.97 -23.04
CA SER A 62 9.37 6.94 -23.15
C SER A 62 8.85 8.25 -23.75
N GLY A 63 9.45 9.37 -23.35
CA GLY A 63 9.16 10.67 -23.96
C GLY A 63 9.75 10.82 -25.38
N PRO A 64 9.56 11.99 -26.02
CA PRO A 64 8.85 13.14 -25.48
C PRO A 64 7.32 12.98 -25.50
N HIS A 65 6.64 13.60 -24.56
CA HIS A 65 5.19 13.61 -24.38
C HIS A 65 4.61 15.01 -24.68
N ASP A 66 3.39 15.04 -25.22
CA ASP A 66 2.65 16.29 -25.39
C ASP A 66 1.96 16.67 -24.07
N LEU A 67 2.29 17.85 -23.55
CA LEU A 67 1.73 18.42 -22.32
C LEU A 67 0.85 19.65 -22.60
N SER A 68 0.48 19.89 -23.87
CA SER A 68 -0.25 21.11 -24.26
C SER A 68 -1.57 21.29 -23.49
N HIS A 69 -2.24 20.19 -23.13
CA HIS A 69 -3.49 20.23 -22.35
C HIS A 69 -3.27 20.62 -20.88
N LEU A 70 -2.05 20.51 -20.35
CA LEU A 70 -1.73 20.88 -18.97
C LEU A 70 -1.18 22.30 -18.84
N GLN A 71 -1.00 23.03 -19.94
CA GLN A 71 -0.31 24.31 -19.92
C GLN A 71 -0.92 25.31 -18.92
N GLU A 72 -2.25 25.32 -18.78
CA GLU A 72 -2.94 26.16 -17.79
C GLU A 72 -2.57 25.77 -16.35
N THR A 73 -2.63 24.48 -16.02
CA THR A 73 -2.25 23.93 -14.71
C THR A 73 -0.77 24.17 -14.39
N LEU A 74 0.13 23.91 -15.34
CA LEU A 74 1.57 24.11 -15.14
C LEU A 74 1.89 25.59 -14.89
N ASN A 75 1.20 26.49 -15.59
CA ASN A 75 1.33 27.94 -15.42
C ASN A 75 0.72 28.44 -14.10
N SER A 76 -0.43 27.91 -13.67
CA SER A 76 -1.08 28.33 -12.43
C SER A 76 -0.24 28.02 -11.20
N TYR A 77 0.49 26.91 -11.21
CA TYR A 77 1.46 26.55 -10.18
C TYR A 77 2.83 27.23 -10.35
N GLY A 78 3.05 27.93 -11.46
CA GLY A 78 4.30 28.63 -11.76
C GLY A 78 5.51 27.71 -11.84
N LEU A 79 5.36 26.47 -12.34
CA LEU A 79 6.44 25.50 -12.38
C LEU A 79 7.65 26.00 -13.18
N ASP A 80 8.84 25.72 -12.67
CA ASP A 80 10.10 26.08 -13.34
C ASP A 80 10.16 25.41 -14.73
N PRO A 81 10.56 26.11 -15.81
CA PRO A 81 10.61 25.54 -17.15
C PRO A 81 11.42 24.24 -17.24
N ALA A 82 12.40 24.03 -16.36
CA ALA A 82 13.19 22.80 -16.34
C ALA A 82 12.38 21.61 -15.81
N ILE A 83 11.44 21.83 -14.89
CA ILE A 83 10.48 20.82 -14.43
C ILE A 83 9.49 20.49 -15.55
N VAL A 84 8.94 21.50 -16.22
CA VAL A 84 8.03 21.29 -17.37
C VAL A 84 8.72 20.47 -18.47
N HIS A 85 9.98 20.78 -18.76
CA HIS A 85 10.77 19.98 -19.70
C HIS A 85 11.03 18.56 -19.20
N LEU A 86 11.36 18.39 -17.92
CA LEU A 86 11.54 17.05 -17.34
C LEU A 86 10.25 16.22 -17.48
N TYR A 87 9.10 16.79 -17.16
CA TYR A 87 7.80 16.11 -17.33
C TYR A 87 7.54 15.70 -18.78
N SER A 88 8.03 16.46 -19.76
CA SER A 88 7.83 16.10 -21.16
C SER A 88 8.74 14.95 -21.61
N ILE A 89 9.85 14.66 -20.93
CA ILE A 89 10.79 13.62 -21.36
C ILE A 89 10.88 12.40 -20.43
N MET A 90 10.35 12.50 -19.20
CA MET A 90 10.35 11.40 -18.23
C MET A 90 9.65 10.14 -18.80
N PRO A 91 10.13 8.95 -18.42
CA PRO A 91 9.38 7.73 -18.67
C PRO A 91 8.17 7.65 -17.75
N TYR A 92 7.04 7.15 -18.25
CA TYR A 92 5.81 6.91 -17.48
C TYR A 92 5.37 5.46 -17.58
N VAL A 93 4.58 4.99 -16.61
CA VAL A 93 3.98 3.65 -16.58
C VAL A 93 2.47 3.79 -16.77
N GLU A 94 1.92 3.23 -17.85
CA GLU A 94 0.48 3.37 -18.18
C GLU A 94 -0.40 2.25 -17.63
N CYS A 95 0.21 1.14 -17.22
CA CYS A 95 -0.51 -0.07 -16.82
C CYS A 95 0.34 -0.97 -15.91
N GLY A 96 -0.33 -1.89 -15.22
CA GLY A 96 0.30 -2.83 -14.30
C GLY A 96 0.31 -2.32 -12.86
N GLU A 97 1.41 -2.59 -12.16
CA GLU A 97 1.62 -2.21 -10.76
C GLU A 97 1.67 -0.69 -10.58
N THR A 98 1.03 -0.19 -9.52
CA THR A 98 1.05 1.24 -9.15
C THR A 98 2.17 1.56 -8.17
N ALA A 99 2.48 0.62 -7.29
CA ALA A 99 3.56 0.75 -6.32
C ALA A 99 4.93 0.75 -7.01
N PHE A 100 5.81 1.57 -6.47
CA PHE A 100 7.18 1.81 -6.89
C PHE A 100 8.07 1.78 -5.63
N PHE A 101 9.25 2.38 -5.70
CA PHE A 101 10.31 2.30 -4.73
C PHE A 101 9.84 2.55 -3.28
N ARG A 102 9.95 1.52 -2.42
CA ARG A 102 9.60 1.58 -0.99
C ARG A 102 8.17 2.10 -0.77
N GLY A 103 7.24 1.57 -1.54
CA GLY A 103 5.80 1.81 -1.42
C GLY A 103 5.29 3.18 -1.91
N GLY A 104 6.17 4.08 -2.35
CA GLY A 104 5.73 5.21 -3.17
C GLY A 104 5.11 4.72 -4.48
N GLN A 105 4.45 5.58 -5.25
CA GLN A 105 3.79 5.21 -6.51
C GLN A 105 4.51 5.77 -7.74
N PHE A 106 4.32 5.14 -8.90
CA PHE A 106 4.74 5.73 -10.18
C PHE A 106 3.96 7.02 -10.43
N ALA A 107 4.67 8.13 -10.66
CA ALA A 107 4.04 9.39 -11.03
C ALA A 107 3.77 9.46 -12.54
N ASP A 108 2.63 10.01 -12.96
CA ASP A 108 2.29 10.29 -14.36
C ASP A 108 1.87 11.76 -14.56
N PHE A 109 2.86 12.64 -14.69
CA PHE A 109 2.65 14.09 -14.85
C PHE A 109 2.08 14.53 -16.21
N ARG A 110 1.59 13.57 -17.02
CA ARG A 110 0.68 13.85 -18.14
C ARG A 110 -0.77 14.01 -17.65
N ARG A 111 -1.05 13.71 -16.38
CA ARG A 111 -2.35 13.85 -15.71
C ARG A 111 -2.36 15.08 -14.82
N THR A 112 -3.47 15.80 -14.82
CA THR A 112 -3.65 16.99 -13.97
C THR A 112 -3.54 16.62 -12.48
N SER A 113 -4.17 15.52 -12.05
CA SER A 113 -4.17 15.06 -10.65
C SER A 113 -2.76 14.90 -10.09
N ASP A 114 -1.88 14.27 -10.85
CA ASP A 114 -0.51 13.96 -10.40
C ASP A 114 0.35 15.23 -10.36
N VAL A 115 0.07 16.19 -11.24
CA VAL A 115 0.71 17.52 -11.19
C VAL A 115 0.28 18.28 -9.94
N GLU A 116 -1.01 18.23 -9.58
CA GLU A 116 -1.57 18.87 -8.38
C GLU A 116 -1.02 18.22 -7.10
N GLU A 117 -1.05 16.89 -7.01
CA GLU A 117 -0.50 16.12 -5.89
C GLU A 117 1.01 16.36 -5.73
N ALA A 118 1.75 16.47 -6.84
CA ALA A 118 3.17 16.82 -6.83
C ALA A 118 3.47 18.22 -6.29
N ARG A 119 2.48 19.06 -6.00
CA ARG A 119 2.69 20.34 -5.31
C ARG A 119 2.65 20.19 -3.81
N ASP A 120 1.97 19.18 -3.29
CA ASP A 120 1.88 18.88 -1.86
C ASP A 120 1.93 17.35 -1.63
N PRO A 121 3.09 16.71 -1.90
CA PRO A 121 3.19 15.26 -1.91
C PRO A 121 3.10 14.64 -0.52
N PHE A 122 3.10 15.45 0.55
CA PHE A 122 3.03 15.00 1.94
C PHE A 122 1.69 15.30 2.62
N TYR A 123 0.71 15.81 1.86
CA TYR A 123 -0.62 16.20 2.31
C TYR A 123 -0.58 17.19 3.49
N GLY A 124 0.16 18.30 3.33
CA GLY A 124 0.09 19.41 4.27
C GLY A 124 -1.32 20.00 4.28
N ASP A 125 -2.00 19.99 5.43
CA ASP A 125 -3.35 20.55 5.53
C ASP A 125 -3.32 21.97 6.14
N PRO A 126 -3.76 23.01 5.41
CA PRO A 126 -3.78 24.39 5.92
C PRO A 126 -4.61 24.58 7.19
N ARG A 127 -5.57 23.68 7.43
CA ARG A 127 -6.48 23.78 8.59
C ARG A 127 -5.83 23.29 9.87
N TYR A 128 -4.82 22.43 9.76
CA TYR A 128 -4.21 21.75 10.90
C TYR A 128 -2.73 22.12 11.07
N GLU A 129 -2.08 22.67 10.04
CA GLU A 129 -0.66 22.99 10.04
C GLU A 129 -0.40 24.51 10.14
N ALA A 130 0.36 24.91 11.16
CA ALA A 130 0.84 26.28 11.29
C ALA A 130 1.96 26.55 10.28
N GLY A 131 2.03 27.76 9.73
CA GLY A 131 3.09 28.14 8.79
C GLY A 131 2.94 27.55 7.38
N PHE A 132 1.75 27.02 7.05
CA PHE A 132 1.46 26.44 5.73
C PHE A 132 1.79 27.40 4.57
N GLU A 133 1.51 28.69 4.71
CA GLU A 133 1.79 29.71 3.68
C GLU A 133 3.22 30.29 3.74
N GLU A 134 4.09 29.81 4.64
CA GLU A 134 5.47 30.30 4.77
C GLU A 134 6.37 29.74 3.65
N GLU A 135 7.51 30.41 3.40
CA GLU A 135 8.56 29.93 2.47
C GLU A 135 8.09 29.59 1.04
N ASP A 136 7.51 30.58 0.36
CA ASP A 136 7.00 30.50 -1.03
C ASP A 136 5.63 29.80 -1.18
N GLY A 137 4.93 29.57 -0.06
CA GLY A 137 3.53 29.17 -0.02
C GLY A 137 3.31 27.69 0.37
N PRO A 138 2.07 27.19 0.24
CA PRO A 138 1.66 25.87 0.74
C PRO A 138 2.27 24.69 0.01
N TYR A 139 2.83 24.95 -1.15
CA TYR A 139 3.32 23.94 -2.06
C TYR A 139 4.84 23.84 -1.98
N MET A 140 5.38 22.69 -2.38
CA MET A 140 6.81 22.56 -2.67
C MET A 140 7.29 23.68 -3.57
N ARG A 141 8.57 24.05 -3.48
CA ARG A 141 9.12 25.12 -4.33
C ARG A 141 8.91 24.82 -5.83
N GLN A 142 8.75 25.85 -6.65
CA GLN A 142 8.41 25.72 -8.08
C GLN A 142 9.47 24.99 -8.94
N TRP A 143 10.70 24.89 -8.44
CA TRP A 143 11.83 24.19 -9.07
C TRP A 143 12.11 22.81 -8.45
N VAL A 144 11.19 22.33 -7.62
CA VAL A 144 11.22 21.03 -6.95
C VAL A 144 10.02 20.23 -7.41
N THR A 145 10.25 18.94 -7.71
CA THR A 145 9.19 18.01 -8.10
C THR A 145 9.45 16.62 -7.50
N PRO A 146 8.42 15.83 -7.15
CA PRO A 146 8.62 14.42 -6.90
C PRO A 146 8.94 13.67 -8.21
N LEU A 147 9.73 12.61 -8.12
CA LEU A 147 9.92 11.61 -9.17
C LEU A 147 9.05 10.37 -8.92
N SER A 148 8.42 10.26 -7.76
CA SER A 148 7.43 9.27 -7.36
C SER A 148 6.35 9.93 -6.50
N LEU A 149 5.12 9.43 -6.53
CA LEU A 149 4.06 9.87 -5.61
C LEU A 149 4.13 9.09 -4.29
N MET A 150 3.38 9.52 -3.28
CA MET A 150 3.50 8.98 -1.91
C MET A 150 2.81 7.64 -1.68
N GLY A 151 1.76 7.31 -2.45
CA GLY A 151 0.92 6.15 -2.15
C GLY A 151 0.32 6.25 -0.74
N ASN A 152 0.17 5.12 -0.05
CA ASN A 152 -0.37 5.09 1.32
C ASN A 152 0.73 5.24 2.39
N HIS A 153 1.07 6.48 2.73
CA HIS A 153 2.01 6.84 3.81
C HIS A 153 3.45 6.32 3.62
N GLN A 154 3.97 6.31 2.39
CA GLN A 154 5.27 5.69 2.06
C GLN A 154 6.36 6.71 1.69
N SER A 155 7.44 6.23 1.07
CA SER A 155 8.59 7.04 0.67
C SER A 155 8.36 7.81 -0.65
N VAL A 156 8.75 9.08 -0.67
CA VAL A 156 8.70 9.96 -1.85
C VAL A 156 10.12 10.29 -2.31
N ILE A 157 10.42 10.10 -3.59
CA ILE A 157 11.67 10.56 -4.22
C ILE A 157 11.45 11.99 -4.69
N VAL A 158 12.16 12.97 -4.16
CA VAL A 158 12.01 14.39 -4.49
C VAL A 158 13.26 14.93 -5.17
N TYR A 159 13.11 15.65 -6.28
CA TYR A 159 14.19 16.20 -7.10
C TYR A 159 14.17 17.74 -7.12
N ASP A 160 15.31 18.35 -6.81
CA ASP A 160 15.57 19.79 -6.99
C ASP A 160 16.38 19.99 -8.28
N VAL A 161 15.78 20.62 -9.29
CA VAL A 161 16.41 20.82 -10.61
C VAL A 161 17.54 21.85 -10.60
N ARG A 162 17.51 22.81 -9.66
CA ARG A 162 18.53 23.86 -9.54
C ARG A 162 19.80 23.30 -8.92
N ARG A 163 19.65 22.58 -7.81
CA ARG A 163 20.76 21.94 -7.08
C ARG A 163 21.18 20.61 -7.70
N HIS A 164 20.32 20.00 -8.51
CA HIS A 164 20.51 18.68 -9.09
C HIS A 164 20.76 17.61 -8.02
N ARG A 165 19.85 17.56 -7.05
CA ARG A 165 19.91 16.68 -5.87
C ARG A 165 18.57 15.97 -5.68
N ILE A 166 18.64 14.80 -5.07
CA ILE A 166 17.48 14.00 -4.70
C ILE A 166 17.44 13.78 -3.19
N TRP A 167 16.24 13.84 -2.64
CA TRP A 167 15.85 13.34 -1.33
C TRP A 167 14.99 12.09 -1.52
N ILE A 168 15.11 11.12 -0.63
CA ILE A 168 14.15 10.03 -0.47
C ILE A 168 13.60 10.18 0.94
N ILE A 169 12.33 10.56 1.06
CA ILE A 169 11.71 11.02 2.30
C ILE A 169 10.62 10.05 2.69
N ASP A 170 10.69 9.52 3.91
CA ASP A 170 9.63 8.72 4.52
C ASP A 170 8.61 9.61 5.22
N GLN A 171 7.32 9.49 4.88
CA GLN A 171 6.30 10.38 5.43
C GLN A 171 6.05 10.13 6.93
N GLU A 172 6.05 8.87 7.38
CA GLU A 172 5.75 8.51 8.77
C GLU A 172 6.86 8.90 9.73
N GLY A 173 8.10 8.55 9.39
CA GLY A 173 9.28 8.85 10.19
C GLY A 173 9.81 10.28 10.01
N TRP A 174 9.32 11.00 9.00
CA TRP A 174 9.79 12.33 8.59
C TRP A 174 11.32 12.43 8.53
N SER A 175 11.93 11.42 7.89
CA SER A 175 13.38 11.23 7.83
C SER A 175 13.78 10.72 6.45
N SER A 176 15.09 10.63 6.18
CA SER A 176 15.53 10.04 4.91
C SER A 176 15.40 8.53 4.95
N SER A 177 14.69 7.96 3.98
CA SER A 177 14.64 6.51 3.74
C SER A 177 15.63 6.05 2.67
N ASP A 178 16.63 6.88 2.34
CA ASP A 178 17.72 6.53 1.45
C ASP A 178 18.70 5.57 2.13
N PRO A 179 18.86 4.31 1.67
CA PRO A 179 19.80 3.35 2.25
C PRO A 179 21.25 3.86 2.34
N ALA A 180 21.69 4.72 1.42
CA ALA A 180 23.06 5.24 1.44
C ALA A 180 23.27 6.35 2.48
N LEU A 181 22.21 6.80 3.14
CA LEU A 181 22.20 7.80 4.20
C LEU A 181 21.76 7.22 5.54
N GLU A 182 21.77 5.89 5.70
CA GLU A 182 21.45 5.25 6.97
C GLU A 182 22.38 5.79 8.09
N GLY A 183 21.77 6.31 9.16
CA GLY A 183 22.48 6.95 10.27
C GLY A 183 22.96 8.39 10.01
N ALA A 184 22.65 8.99 8.86
CA ALA A 184 22.90 10.41 8.64
C ALA A 184 21.97 11.26 9.51
N GLU A 185 22.54 12.24 10.23
CA GLU A 185 21.77 13.14 11.07
C GLU A 185 21.03 14.18 10.23
N SER A 186 19.74 14.38 10.51
CA SER A 186 18.99 15.52 10.01
C SER A 186 19.43 16.79 10.75
N MET A 187 19.47 17.89 10.02
CA MET A 187 19.62 19.20 10.64
C MET A 187 18.33 19.57 11.40
N PRO A 188 18.40 20.46 12.40
CA PRO A 188 17.19 20.97 13.04
C PRO A 188 16.25 21.59 12.00
N THR A 189 14.95 21.26 12.08
CA THR A 189 13.93 21.85 11.24
C THR A 189 13.91 23.36 11.44
N VAL A 190 14.05 24.11 10.34
CA VAL A 190 14.13 25.58 10.36
C VAL A 190 12.80 26.23 9.96
N SER A 191 11.90 25.44 9.37
CA SER A 191 10.62 25.89 8.83
C SER A 191 9.43 25.24 9.53
N LEU A 192 8.31 25.96 9.63
CA LEU A 192 7.03 25.36 9.99
C LEU A 192 6.32 24.74 8.78
N ASN A 193 6.72 25.11 7.55
CA ASN A 193 6.17 24.54 6.34
C ASN A 193 6.67 23.09 6.19
N ARG A 194 5.74 22.13 6.18
CA ARG A 194 6.05 20.69 6.02
C ARG A 194 6.67 20.38 4.66
N ASN A 195 6.46 21.21 3.65
CA ASN A 195 7.11 21.06 2.35
C ASN A 195 8.58 21.58 2.32
N ALA A 196 9.10 22.11 3.43
CA ALA A 196 10.50 22.53 3.58
C ALA A 196 11.39 21.42 4.19
N PHE A 197 11.74 20.45 3.35
CA PHE A 197 12.50 19.25 3.72
C PHE A 197 14.03 19.42 3.59
N GLU A 198 14.56 20.62 3.35
CA GLU A 198 16.00 20.85 3.11
C GLU A 198 16.89 20.54 4.32
N HIS A 199 16.29 20.42 5.51
CA HIS A 199 16.96 19.99 6.73
C HIS A 199 17.28 18.48 6.72
N LEU A 200 16.59 17.70 5.88
CA LEU A 200 16.87 16.28 5.66
C LEU A 200 18.08 16.08 4.74
N PRO A 201 18.87 15.00 4.95
CA PRO A 201 20.02 14.72 4.11
C PRO A 201 19.60 14.36 2.68
N SER A 202 20.41 14.75 1.70
CA SER A 202 20.20 14.49 0.27
C SER A 202 21.50 14.08 -0.41
N ARG A 203 21.42 13.61 -1.66
CA ARG A 203 22.58 13.25 -2.47
C ARG A 203 22.47 13.78 -3.91
N PRO A 204 23.57 13.80 -4.69
CA PRO A 204 23.50 14.13 -6.11
C PRO A 204 22.52 13.22 -6.85
N ALA A 205 21.66 13.80 -7.70
CA ALA A 205 20.56 13.07 -8.33
C ALA A 205 21.02 11.81 -9.09
N ALA A 206 22.05 11.95 -9.92
CA ALA A 206 22.61 10.84 -10.68
C ALA A 206 23.14 9.69 -9.80
N ALA A 207 23.67 9.98 -8.61
CA ALA A 207 24.16 8.96 -7.69
C ALA A 207 22.99 8.17 -7.09
N VAL A 208 21.93 8.87 -6.65
CA VAL A 208 20.74 8.22 -6.07
C VAL A 208 20.09 7.27 -7.08
N LEU A 209 19.82 7.73 -8.30
CA LEU A 209 19.12 6.91 -9.30
C LEU A 209 19.97 5.70 -9.76
N LYS A 210 21.29 5.86 -9.86
CA LYS A 210 22.21 4.73 -10.14
C LYS A 210 22.22 3.71 -9.01
N ASP A 211 22.15 4.17 -7.76
CA ASP A 211 22.08 3.29 -6.60
C ASP A 211 20.75 2.54 -6.52
N ILE A 212 19.61 3.20 -6.80
CA ILE A 212 18.30 2.52 -6.90
C ILE A 212 18.37 1.36 -7.89
N ASN A 213 18.89 1.62 -9.09
CA ASN A 213 19.07 0.58 -10.08
C ASN A 213 20.01 -0.55 -9.59
N THR A 214 21.06 -0.19 -8.86
CA THR A 214 22.01 -1.15 -8.27
C THR A 214 21.35 -1.99 -7.16
N TRP A 215 20.48 -1.40 -6.34
CA TRP A 215 19.77 -2.09 -5.27
C TRP A 215 18.81 -3.14 -5.83
N TYR A 216 18.08 -2.84 -6.89
CA TYR A 216 17.25 -3.83 -7.61
C TYR A 216 18.10 -4.97 -8.19
N ARG A 217 19.22 -4.65 -8.86
CA ARG A 217 20.13 -5.68 -9.39
C ARG A 217 20.74 -6.56 -8.30
N ARG A 218 20.97 -6.03 -7.10
CA ARG A 218 21.50 -6.76 -5.94
C ARG A 218 20.42 -7.42 -5.07
N LEU A 219 19.16 -7.12 -5.33
CA LEU A 219 18.01 -7.53 -4.51
C LEU A 219 18.15 -7.07 -3.05
N THR A 220 18.81 -5.92 -2.82
CA THR A 220 18.81 -5.28 -1.49
C THR A 220 17.55 -4.47 -1.25
N ILE A 221 16.87 -4.10 -2.35
CA ILE A 221 15.51 -3.59 -2.37
C ILE A 221 14.77 -4.36 -3.44
N LEU A 222 13.52 -4.71 -3.15
CA LEU A 222 12.59 -5.35 -4.07
C LEU A 222 11.63 -4.30 -4.64
N PRO A 223 11.08 -4.54 -5.84
CA PRO A 223 10.11 -3.62 -6.42
C PRO A 223 8.82 -3.55 -5.60
N GLY A 224 8.18 -2.38 -5.64
CA GLY A 224 6.97 -2.11 -4.84
C GLY A 224 7.27 -1.82 -3.38
N GLY A 225 6.43 -2.36 -2.51
CA GLY A 225 6.34 -2.10 -1.08
C GLY A 225 5.00 -1.45 -0.71
N GLY A 226 4.68 -1.47 0.59
CA GLY A 226 3.48 -0.80 1.10
C GLY A 226 2.18 -1.49 0.67
N ASP A 227 1.06 -0.84 0.99
CA ASP A 227 -0.26 -1.49 0.92
C ASP A 227 -0.81 -1.72 -0.49
N ASP A 228 -0.26 -1.02 -1.49
CA ASP A 228 -0.69 -1.13 -2.90
C ASP A 228 0.05 -2.23 -3.67
N THR A 229 0.98 -2.94 -3.02
CA THR A 229 1.76 -4.00 -3.65
C THR A 229 1.09 -5.36 -3.47
N GLY A 230 0.97 -6.12 -4.57
CA GLY A 230 0.44 -7.48 -4.54
C GLY A 230 1.18 -8.40 -3.55
N SER A 231 0.45 -9.30 -2.88
CA SER A 231 1.01 -10.24 -1.90
C SER A 231 2.14 -11.13 -2.46
N GLU A 232 2.15 -11.34 -3.77
CA GLU A 232 3.19 -12.04 -4.52
C GLU A 232 4.52 -11.28 -4.60
N TRP A 233 4.54 -10.00 -4.23
CA TRP A 233 5.71 -9.13 -4.27
C TRP A 233 6.21 -8.74 -2.88
N ASP A 234 5.32 -8.57 -1.90
CA ASP A 234 5.68 -8.01 -0.57
C ASP A 234 5.14 -8.80 0.65
N HIS A 235 4.84 -10.09 0.50
CA HIS A 235 4.45 -10.89 1.66
C HIS A 235 5.67 -11.32 2.49
N TYR A 236 5.65 -11.08 3.81
CA TYR A 236 6.76 -11.34 4.75
C TYR A 236 7.29 -12.80 4.75
N ASP A 237 6.43 -13.79 4.55
CA ASP A 237 6.82 -15.21 4.42
C ASP A 237 7.38 -15.59 3.03
N MET A 238 7.48 -14.64 2.09
CA MET A 238 8.04 -14.86 0.76
C MET A 238 9.50 -14.41 0.67
N ASP A 239 10.41 -15.37 0.53
CA ASP A 239 11.83 -15.09 0.23
C ASP A 239 12.04 -14.84 -1.28
N LEU A 240 11.47 -13.74 -1.77
CA LEU A 240 11.57 -13.33 -3.16
C LEU A 240 13.02 -13.15 -3.64
N PRO A 241 13.98 -12.63 -2.84
CA PRO A 241 15.37 -12.55 -3.25
C PRO A 241 15.97 -13.91 -3.59
N SER A 242 15.64 -14.97 -2.85
CA SER A 242 16.10 -16.32 -3.18
C SER A 242 15.44 -16.84 -4.46
N ILE A 243 14.15 -16.59 -4.68
CA ILE A 243 13.47 -16.97 -5.93
C ILE A 243 14.15 -16.32 -7.14
N TYR A 244 14.46 -15.02 -7.09
CA TYR A 244 15.20 -14.34 -8.16
C TYR A 244 16.56 -14.99 -8.43
N ARG A 245 17.35 -15.25 -7.37
CA ARG A 245 18.69 -15.83 -7.49
C ARG A 245 18.66 -17.25 -8.04
N ASN A 246 17.70 -18.07 -7.59
CA ASN A 246 17.51 -19.44 -8.08
C ASN A 246 17.19 -19.46 -9.58
N ASN A 247 16.51 -18.42 -10.07
CA ASN A 247 16.17 -18.24 -11.48
C ASN A 247 17.20 -17.40 -12.25
N GLY A 248 18.41 -17.19 -11.70
CA GLY A 248 19.54 -16.63 -12.44
C GLY A 248 19.64 -15.11 -12.49
N TRP A 249 18.88 -14.37 -11.66
CA TRP A 249 19.01 -12.92 -11.56
C TRP A 249 20.41 -12.50 -11.03
N PRO A 250 21.02 -11.43 -11.57
CA PRO A 250 20.53 -10.57 -12.65
C PRO A 250 21.04 -10.92 -14.06
N ASP A 251 22.00 -11.85 -14.19
CA ASP A 251 22.78 -11.98 -15.45
C ASP A 251 22.30 -13.13 -16.36
N ARG A 252 21.58 -14.12 -15.81
CA ARG A 252 21.06 -15.29 -16.55
C ARG A 252 19.60 -15.55 -16.19
N PHE A 253 18.83 -14.48 -16.08
CA PHE A 253 17.49 -14.54 -15.51
C PHE A 253 16.50 -15.26 -16.43
N ASP A 254 15.95 -16.37 -15.95
CA ASP A 254 14.79 -17.03 -16.54
C ASP A 254 13.52 -16.46 -15.89
N GLY A 255 13.00 -15.41 -16.52
CA GLY A 255 11.82 -14.74 -16.00
C GLY A 255 10.55 -15.58 -16.02
N GLU A 256 10.45 -16.59 -16.89
CA GLU A 256 9.27 -17.46 -16.90
C GLU A 256 9.35 -18.48 -15.76
N ALA A 257 10.51 -19.11 -15.56
CA ALA A 257 10.73 -20.01 -14.44
C ALA A 257 10.55 -19.28 -13.09
N PHE A 258 11.01 -18.03 -13.01
CA PHE A 258 10.76 -17.14 -11.87
C PHE A 258 9.27 -16.96 -11.57
N GLU A 259 8.46 -16.59 -12.57
CA GLU A 259 7.02 -16.37 -12.38
C GLU A 259 6.30 -17.65 -11.96
N VAL A 260 6.71 -18.80 -12.49
CA VAL A 260 6.18 -20.11 -12.08
C VAL A 260 6.52 -20.42 -10.62
N GLU A 261 7.77 -20.21 -10.19
CA GLU A 261 8.19 -20.42 -8.80
C GLU A 261 7.52 -19.43 -7.84
N GLN A 262 7.42 -18.16 -8.22
CA GLN A 262 6.71 -17.11 -7.46
C GLN A 262 5.24 -17.47 -7.29
N ALA A 263 4.54 -17.87 -8.35
CA ALA A 263 3.13 -18.28 -8.29
C ALA A 263 2.94 -19.44 -7.31
N ARG A 264 3.77 -20.49 -7.40
CA ARG A 264 3.73 -21.63 -6.47
C ARG A 264 3.99 -21.19 -5.03
N LYS A 265 5.05 -20.41 -4.79
CA LYS A 265 5.41 -19.94 -3.45
C LYS A 265 4.34 -19.03 -2.85
N SER A 266 3.79 -18.11 -3.63
CA SER A 266 2.67 -17.25 -3.24
C SER A 266 1.48 -18.09 -2.78
N ARG A 267 1.09 -19.10 -3.56
CA ARG A 267 -0.02 -19.98 -3.21
C ARG A 267 0.27 -20.86 -2.00
N ALA A 268 1.50 -21.33 -1.81
CA ALA A 268 1.91 -22.05 -0.60
C ALA A 268 1.83 -21.18 0.66
N VAL A 269 2.25 -19.91 0.57
CA VAL A 269 2.14 -18.93 1.66
C VAL A 269 0.67 -18.67 2.00
N TRP A 270 -0.18 -18.46 0.99
CA TRP A 270 -1.62 -18.32 1.18
C TRP A 270 -2.26 -19.57 1.79
N ALA A 271 -1.82 -20.77 1.40
CA ALA A 271 -2.28 -22.02 1.99
C ALA A 271 -1.96 -22.08 3.49
N LYS A 272 -0.72 -21.74 3.86
CA LYS A 272 -0.29 -21.64 5.27
C LYS A 272 -1.13 -20.60 6.02
N TYR A 273 -1.31 -19.42 5.43
CA TYR A 273 -2.15 -18.38 6.02
C TYR A 273 -3.54 -18.92 6.31
N ILE A 274 -4.24 -19.52 5.34
CA ILE A 274 -5.58 -20.08 5.56
C ILE A 274 -5.57 -21.19 6.63
N ALA A 275 -4.60 -22.10 6.59
CA ALA A 275 -4.49 -23.19 7.57
C ALA A 275 -4.34 -22.64 9.01
N GLU A 276 -3.63 -21.54 9.19
CA GLU A 276 -3.38 -20.90 10.49
C GLU A 276 -4.51 -19.96 10.96
N GLU A 277 -5.62 -19.82 10.22
CA GLU A 277 -6.78 -19.00 10.65
C GLU A 277 -7.28 -19.35 12.07
N PRO A 278 -7.41 -20.63 12.48
CA PRO A 278 -7.86 -20.97 13.83
C PRO A 278 -6.94 -20.40 14.92
N LEU A 279 -5.61 -20.50 14.74
CA LEU A 279 -4.64 -19.96 15.69
C LEU A 279 -4.71 -18.44 15.76
N ARG A 280 -4.72 -17.76 14.61
CA ARG A 280 -4.81 -16.29 14.57
C ARG A 280 -6.11 -15.79 15.21
N LYS A 281 -7.23 -16.46 14.95
CA LYS A 281 -8.53 -16.13 15.55
C LYS A 281 -8.51 -16.30 17.07
N LEU A 282 -7.99 -17.42 17.57
CA LEU A 282 -7.86 -17.64 19.02
C LEU A 282 -6.97 -16.58 19.67
N ALA A 283 -5.80 -16.30 19.08
CA ALA A 283 -4.87 -15.29 19.58
C ALA A 283 -5.50 -13.88 19.62
N ALA A 284 -6.23 -13.49 18.57
CA ALA A 284 -6.95 -12.22 18.53
C ALA A 284 -8.01 -12.12 19.64
N LEU A 285 -8.82 -13.17 19.83
CA LEU A 285 -9.83 -13.21 20.90
C LEU A 285 -9.19 -13.14 22.30
N GLN A 286 -8.08 -13.84 22.52
CA GLN A 286 -7.34 -13.79 23.78
C GLN A 286 -6.80 -12.38 24.06
N SER A 287 -6.16 -11.76 23.07
CA SER A 287 -5.66 -10.39 23.14
C SER A 287 -6.77 -9.38 23.48
N TRP A 288 -7.94 -9.49 22.84
CA TRP A 288 -9.09 -8.64 23.17
C TRP A 288 -9.58 -8.85 24.60
N VAL A 289 -9.68 -10.11 25.05
CA VAL A 289 -10.08 -10.44 26.43
C VAL A 289 -9.13 -9.85 27.47
N GLU A 290 -7.83 -9.87 27.20
CA GLU A 290 -6.80 -9.23 28.05
C GLU A 290 -6.88 -7.69 28.02
N GLY A 291 -7.33 -7.12 26.90
CA GLY A 291 -7.51 -5.67 26.73
C GLY A 291 -8.70 -5.10 27.52
N PHE A 292 -9.85 -5.79 27.53
CA PHE A 292 -11.10 -5.24 28.09
C PHE A 292 -11.03 -4.76 29.54
N PRO A 293 -10.35 -5.43 30.49
CA PRO A 293 -10.24 -4.93 31.86
C PRO A 293 -9.67 -3.51 31.95
N ARG A 294 -8.68 -3.17 31.10
CA ARG A 294 -8.09 -1.82 31.06
C ARG A 294 -9.10 -0.79 30.55
N GLU A 295 -9.83 -1.09 29.48
CA GLU A 295 -10.86 -0.18 28.94
C GLU A 295 -12.03 0.01 29.92
N ILE A 296 -12.51 -1.07 30.54
CA ILE A 296 -13.55 -1.00 31.58
C ILE A 296 -13.10 -0.14 32.76
N GLN A 297 -11.84 -0.27 33.18
CA GLN A 297 -11.29 0.52 34.27
C GLN A 297 -11.14 2.00 33.89
N ARG A 298 -10.66 2.32 32.68
CA ARG A 298 -10.61 3.69 32.16
C ARG A 298 -11.99 4.33 32.14
N ALA A 299 -13.01 3.61 31.66
CA ALA A 299 -14.38 4.10 31.65
C ALA A 299 -14.93 4.36 33.06
N LYS A 300 -14.61 3.50 34.05
CA LYS A 300 -14.94 3.75 35.47
C LYS A 300 -14.26 5.00 36.02
N GLU A 301 -12.98 5.19 35.73
CA GLU A 301 -12.22 6.38 36.16
C GLU A 301 -12.76 7.66 35.52
N SER A 302 -13.10 7.62 34.23
CA SER A 302 -13.75 8.73 33.53
C SER A 302 -15.10 9.08 34.17
N ALA A 303 -15.90 8.07 34.56
CA ALA A 303 -17.17 8.30 35.25
C ALA A 303 -16.99 8.97 36.63
N LEU A 304 -15.90 8.67 37.35
CA LEU A 304 -15.57 9.31 38.64
C LEU A 304 -15.12 10.76 38.46
N LYS A 305 -14.46 11.08 37.34
CA LYS A 305 -13.97 12.43 37.02
C LYS A 305 -15.02 13.32 36.34
N ALA A 306 -16.10 12.72 35.84
CA ALA A 306 -17.14 13.40 35.10
C ALA A 306 -17.85 14.47 35.94
N THR A 307 -17.91 15.68 35.41
CA THR A 307 -18.47 16.87 36.05
C THR A 307 -19.91 17.14 35.62
N SER A 308 -20.31 16.64 34.45
CA SER A 308 -21.66 16.77 33.91
C SER A 308 -22.40 15.42 33.84
N GLN A 309 -23.73 15.48 33.70
CA GLN A 309 -24.53 14.28 33.47
C GLN A 309 -24.19 13.62 32.12
N GLU A 310 -23.93 14.43 31.08
CA GLU A 310 -23.51 13.96 29.76
C GLU A 310 -22.19 13.16 29.85
N GLU A 311 -21.17 13.71 30.52
CA GLU A 311 -19.88 13.01 30.71
C GLU A 311 -20.03 11.70 31.49
N LYS A 312 -20.91 11.67 32.50
CA LYS A 312 -21.20 10.46 33.28
C LYS A 312 -21.84 9.38 32.42
N GLU A 313 -22.84 9.75 31.62
CA GLU A 313 -23.53 8.79 30.76
C GLU A 313 -22.65 8.32 29.59
N ALA A 314 -21.82 9.19 29.00
CA ALA A 314 -20.83 8.81 28.00
C ALA A 314 -19.81 7.80 28.57
N ALA A 315 -19.32 8.02 29.80
CA ALA A 315 -18.44 7.08 30.47
C ALA A 315 -19.13 5.74 30.79
N ARG A 316 -20.42 5.78 31.19
CA ARG A 316 -21.23 4.56 31.38
C ARG A 316 -21.45 3.80 30.07
N LEU A 317 -21.71 4.50 28.97
CA LEU A 317 -21.85 3.92 27.64
C LEU A 317 -20.55 3.24 27.20
N SER A 318 -19.41 3.92 27.32
CA SER A 318 -18.09 3.34 27.01
C SER A 318 -17.81 2.06 27.82
N ARG A 319 -18.16 2.08 29.11
CA ARG A 319 -18.08 0.89 29.97
C ARG A 319 -19.00 -0.23 29.49
N TRP A 320 -20.27 0.08 29.20
CA TRP A 320 -21.24 -0.90 28.73
C TRP A 320 -20.80 -1.54 27.40
N LYS A 321 -20.33 -0.74 26.43
CA LYS A 321 -19.77 -1.21 25.16
C LYS A 321 -18.61 -2.19 25.39
N SER A 322 -17.68 -1.83 26.29
CA SER A 322 -16.53 -2.68 26.64
C SER A 322 -16.94 -3.99 27.33
N GLU A 323 -17.88 -3.94 28.28
CA GLU A 323 -18.42 -5.13 28.96
C GLU A 323 -19.22 -6.02 28.00
N TYR A 324 -20.00 -5.43 27.08
CA TYR A 324 -20.71 -6.16 26.03
C TYR A 324 -19.73 -6.89 25.10
N ALA A 325 -18.73 -6.17 24.58
CA ALA A 325 -17.70 -6.72 23.71
C ALA A 325 -16.92 -7.84 24.42
N GLN A 326 -16.60 -7.67 25.71
CA GLN A 326 -15.98 -8.72 26.52
C GLN A 326 -16.86 -9.97 26.62
N ARG A 327 -18.15 -9.83 26.98
CA ARG A 327 -19.07 -10.97 27.08
C ARG A 327 -19.18 -11.72 25.75
N ARG A 328 -19.29 -11.00 24.63
CA ARG A 328 -19.35 -11.60 23.29
C ARG A 328 -18.06 -12.36 22.97
N THR A 329 -16.90 -11.74 23.20
CA THR A 329 -15.59 -12.33 22.91
C THR A 329 -15.35 -13.58 23.74
N LEU A 330 -15.69 -13.56 25.04
CA LEU A 330 -15.60 -14.73 25.92
C LEU A 330 -16.45 -15.91 25.43
N LYS A 331 -17.64 -15.66 24.86
CA LYS A 331 -18.47 -16.71 24.26
C LYS A 331 -17.83 -17.32 23.00
N GLN A 332 -16.99 -16.57 22.30
CA GLN A 332 -16.30 -17.04 21.08
C GLN A 332 -14.98 -17.77 21.36
N LEU A 333 -14.41 -17.62 22.56
CA LEU A 333 -13.14 -18.27 22.92
C LEU A 333 -13.23 -19.79 22.91
N ALA A 334 -14.24 -20.39 23.54
CA ALA A 334 -14.34 -21.84 23.61
C ALA A 334 -14.52 -22.50 22.23
N PRO A 335 -15.41 -22.01 21.34
CA PRO A 335 -15.47 -22.51 19.96
C PRO A 335 -14.17 -22.28 19.18
N ALA A 336 -13.47 -21.15 19.38
CA ALA A 336 -12.19 -20.92 18.71
C ALA A 336 -11.11 -21.89 19.19
N GLN A 337 -11.08 -22.22 20.49
CA GLN A 337 -10.18 -23.23 21.05
C GLN A 337 -10.50 -24.62 20.48
N GLU A 338 -11.78 -25.00 20.39
CA GLU A 338 -12.19 -26.28 19.79
C GLU A 338 -11.74 -26.39 18.33
N MET A 339 -11.81 -25.28 17.57
CA MET A 339 -11.28 -25.22 16.21
C MET A 339 -9.76 -25.41 16.16
N VAL A 340 -9.01 -24.81 17.09
CA VAL A 340 -7.56 -25.02 17.21
C VAL A 340 -7.24 -26.47 17.57
N ASP A 341 -7.94 -27.06 18.54
CA ASP A 341 -7.72 -28.44 18.96
C ASP A 341 -8.01 -29.43 17.83
N LYS A 342 -9.01 -29.11 16.99
CA LYS A 342 -9.42 -29.92 15.85
C LYS A 342 -8.48 -29.80 14.65
N PHE A 343 -8.07 -28.58 14.29
CA PHE A 343 -7.36 -28.30 13.03
C PHE A 343 -5.87 -28.03 13.19
N CYS A 344 -5.44 -27.63 14.38
CA CYS A 344 -4.05 -27.31 14.69
C CYS A 344 -3.57 -28.05 15.94
N PRO A 345 -3.70 -29.39 16.00
CA PRO A 345 -3.31 -30.15 17.18
C PRO A 345 -1.83 -29.92 17.51
N GLY A 346 -1.53 -29.57 18.76
CA GLY A 346 -0.17 -29.22 19.18
C GLY A 346 0.36 -27.90 18.62
N GLY A 347 -0.53 -27.02 18.11
CA GLY A 347 -0.17 -25.74 17.52
C GLY A 347 0.33 -25.82 16.08
N VAL A 348 0.23 -26.99 15.44
CA VAL A 348 0.67 -27.21 14.05
C VAL A 348 -0.57 -27.39 13.17
N CYS A 349 -0.91 -26.37 12.38
CA CYS A 349 -2.07 -26.41 11.46
C CYS A 349 -1.77 -27.13 10.14
N GLN A 350 -0.50 -27.22 9.77
CA GLN A 350 -0.06 -27.80 8.52
C GLN A 350 1.21 -28.63 8.76
N ARG A 351 1.14 -29.92 8.48
CA ARG A 351 2.31 -30.78 8.57
C ARG A 351 3.19 -30.55 7.35
N ALA A 352 4.51 -30.63 7.56
CA ALA A 352 5.49 -30.42 6.48
C ALA A 352 5.30 -31.40 5.31
N GLU A 353 4.90 -32.64 5.60
CA GLU A 353 4.60 -33.69 4.61
C GLU A 353 3.40 -33.36 3.70
N ASP A 354 2.45 -32.56 4.19
CA ASP A 354 1.24 -32.19 3.44
C ASP A 354 1.45 -30.90 2.62
N LEU A 355 2.52 -30.12 2.88
CA LEU A 355 2.77 -28.82 2.22
C LEU A 355 2.63 -28.86 0.68
N PRO A 356 3.17 -29.87 -0.03
CA PRO A 356 3.04 -29.92 -1.49
C PRO A 356 1.59 -30.05 -1.97
N LEU A 357 0.73 -30.71 -1.18
CA LEU A 357 -0.69 -30.88 -1.50
C LEU A 357 -1.48 -29.60 -1.30
N TRP A 358 -1.21 -28.91 -0.19
CA TRP A 358 -1.78 -27.60 0.08
C TRP A 358 -1.40 -26.58 -1.00
N GLU A 359 -0.13 -26.58 -1.41
CA GLU A 359 0.31 -25.77 -2.55
C GLU A 359 -0.46 -26.14 -3.81
N PHE A 360 -0.52 -27.44 -4.16
CA PHE A 360 -1.19 -27.90 -5.38
C PHE A 360 -2.67 -27.49 -5.44
N GLU A 361 -3.43 -27.67 -4.36
CA GLU A 361 -4.85 -27.28 -4.33
C GLU A 361 -5.04 -25.76 -4.47
N MET A 362 -4.19 -24.95 -3.83
CA MET A 362 -4.22 -23.49 -4.02
C MET A 362 -3.85 -23.07 -5.44
N VAL A 363 -2.82 -23.69 -6.02
CA VAL A 363 -2.40 -23.40 -7.40
C VAL A 363 -3.48 -23.82 -8.39
N LYS A 364 -4.16 -24.95 -8.16
CA LYS A 364 -5.28 -25.41 -8.98
C LYS A 364 -6.45 -24.41 -8.95
N SER A 365 -6.88 -23.99 -7.76
CA SER A 365 -7.95 -23.00 -7.59
C SER A 365 -7.61 -21.69 -8.31
N GLU A 366 -6.38 -21.20 -8.16
CA GLU A 366 -5.92 -19.99 -8.83
C GLU A 366 -5.81 -20.16 -10.34
N TYR A 367 -5.32 -21.31 -10.82
CA TYR A 367 -5.31 -21.64 -12.25
C TYR A 367 -6.71 -21.62 -12.86
N GLU A 368 -7.69 -22.25 -12.23
CA GLU A 368 -9.08 -22.22 -12.68
C GLU A 368 -9.64 -20.79 -12.71
N SER A 369 -9.34 -19.98 -11.70
CA SER A 369 -9.69 -18.56 -11.65
C SER A 369 -9.08 -17.76 -12.81
N LYS A 370 -7.78 -17.91 -13.09
CA LYS A 370 -7.11 -17.25 -14.23
C LYS A 370 -7.66 -17.68 -15.58
N GLN A 371 -8.01 -18.97 -15.73
CA GLN A 371 -8.65 -19.48 -16.96
C GLN A 371 -10.05 -18.89 -17.16
N ASN A 372 -10.84 -18.77 -16.10
CA ASN A 372 -12.17 -18.14 -16.17
C ASN A 372 -12.05 -16.65 -16.52
N ARG A 373 -11.17 -15.91 -15.86
CA ARG A 373 -10.93 -14.50 -16.17
C ARG A 373 -10.53 -14.29 -17.63
N LEU A 374 -9.65 -15.14 -18.16
CA LEU A 374 -9.26 -15.07 -19.58
C LEU A 374 -10.47 -15.31 -20.50
N ARG A 375 -11.33 -16.29 -20.17
CA ARG A 375 -12.54 -16.58 -20.94
C ARG A 375 -13.53 -15.42 -20.92
N ASP A 376 -13.78 -14.83 -19.75
CA ASP A 376 -14.69 -13.69 -19.60
C ASP A 376 -14.22 -12.53 -20.49
N LEU A 377 -12.92 -12.23 -20.51
CA LEU A 377 -12.35 -11.21 -21.38
C LEU A 377 -12.40 -11.57 -22.88
N GLN A 378 -12.38 -12.86 -23.24
CA GLN A 378 -12.60 -13.29 -24.62
C GLN A 378 -14.05 -13.08 -25.06
N GLU A 379 -15.01 -13.33 -24.17
CA GLU A 379 -16.44 -13.19 -24.42
C GLU A 379 -16.88 -11.71 -24.49
N GLU A 380 -16.30 -10.85 -23.66
CA GLU A 380 -16.52 -9.40 -23.70
C GLU A 380 -16.01 -8.75 -25.01
N GLY A 381 -15.17 -9.46 -25.77
CA GLY A 381 -14.46 -8.94 -26.93
C GLY A 381 -13.30 -8.05 -26.50
N ALA A 382 -12.09 -8.37 -26.98
CA ALA A 382 -10.89 -7.56 -26.71
C ALA A 382 -11.00 -6.19 -27.41
N LEU A 383 -11.75 -5.27 -26.81
CA LEU A 383 -11.74 -3.86 -27.18
C LEU A 383 -10.33 -3.31 -26.96
N SER A 384 -9.93 -2.32 -27.77
CA SER A 384 -8.58 -1.73 -27.68
C SER A 384 -8.24 -1.23 -26.27
N GLU A 385 -9.24 -0.77 -25.53
CA GLU A 385 -9.12 -0.29 -24.16
C GLU A 385 -8.74 -1.40 -23.15
N LYS A 386 -9.16 -2.65 -23.39
CA LYS A 386 -8.85 -3.81 -22.54
C LYS A 386 -7.69 -4.66 -23.05
N ALA A 387 -6.98 -4.21 -24.08
CA ALA A 387 -5.92 -5.00 -24.70
C ALA A 387 -4.78 -5.35 -23.73
N HIS A 388 -4.46 -4.47 -22.77
CA HIS A 388 -3.49 -4.75 -21.73
C HIS A 388 -3.98 -5.84 -20.76
N GLU A 389 -5.18 -5.67 -20.19
CA GLU A 389 -5.79 -6.66 -19.29
C GLU A 389 -5.86 -8.04 -19.93
N PHE A 390 -6.23 -8.10 -21.21
CA PHE A 390 -6.28 -9.34 -21.96
C PHE A 390 -4.91 -10.01 -22.07
N ARG A 391 -3.85 -9.26 -22.41
CA ARG A 391 -2.48 -9.80 -22.48
C ARG A 391 -1.99 -10.29 -21.12
N GLN A 392 -2.26 -9.53 -20.05
CA GLN A 392 -1.92 -9.94 -18.70
C GLN A 392 -2.64 -11.23 -18.32
N ALA A 393 -3.96 -11.31 -18.56
CA ALA A 393 -4.74 -12.52 -18.29
C ALA A 393 -4.24 -13.74 -19.08
N GLN A 394 -3.82 -13.54 -20.34
CA GLN A 394 -3.19 -14.61 -21.14
C GLN A 394 -1.87 -15.08 -20.52
N ARG A 395 -1.00 -14.15 -20.11
CA ARG A 395 0.27 -14.46 -19.47
C ARG A 395 0.04 -15.20 -18.14
N ASP A 396 -0.80 -14.67 -17.27
CA ASP A 396 -1.16 -15.28 -15.99
C ASP A 396 -1.69 -16.70 -16.19
N ALA A 397 -2.60 -16.90 -17.15
CA ALA A 397 -3.16 -18.21 -17.44
C ALA A 397 -2.09 -19.24 -17.85
N ILE A 398 -1.09 -18.83 -18.64
CA ILE A 398 0.04 -19.68 -19.04
C ILE A 398 0.96 -19.98 -17.85
N ILE A 399 1.30 -18.97 -17.05
CA ILE A 399 2.16 -19.13 -15.87
C ILE A 399 1.50 -20.07 -14.87
N TYR A 400 0.21 -19.87 -14.55
CA TYR A 400 -0.51 -20.71 -13.62
C TYR A 400 -0.76 -22.12 -14.14
N GLN A 401 -0.87 -22.31 -15.46
CA GLN A 401 -0.86 -23.66 -16.04
C GLN A 401 0.45 -24.39 -15.74
N LYS A 402 1.60 -23.73 -15.97
CA LYS A 402 2.93 -24.31 -15.70
C LYS A 402 3.16 -24.54 -14.21
N ALA A 403 2.70 -23.62 -13.36
CA ALA A 403 2.72 -23.78 -11.92
C ALA A 403 1.89 -24.99 -11.49
N PHE A 404 0.67 -25.14 -12.03
CA PHE A 404 -0.20 -26.27 -11.76
C PHE A 404 0.45 -27.60 -12.14
N ASP A 405 0.99 -27.71 -13.36
CA ASP A 405 1.66 -28.93 -13.83
C ASP A 405 2.89 -29.26 -12.96
N SER A 406 3.65 -28.25 -12.54
CA SER A 406 4.81 -28.38 -11.66
C SER A 406 4.45 -28.82 -10.24
N SER A 407 3.43 -28.23 -9.63
CA SER A 407 2.90 -28.65 -8.32
C SER A 407 2.30 -30.05 -8.38
N LYS A 408 1.57 -30.38 -9.46
CA LYS A 408 1.01 -31.72 -9.68
C LYS A 408 2.11 -32.78 -9.74
N ALA A 409 3.15 -32.56 -10.56
CA ALA A 409 4.28 -33.47 -10.67
C ALA A 409 5.04 -33.64 -9.34
N THR A 410 5.05 -32.59 -8.49
CA THR A 410 5.61 -32.69 -7.13
C THR A 410 4.76 -33.61 -6.25
N CYS A 411 3.43 -33.49 -6.30
CA CYS A 411 2.52 -34.36 -5.55
C CYS A 411 2.60 -35.82 -6.00
N GLU A 412 2.63 -36.08 -7.31
CA GLU A 412 2.72 -37.43 -7.89
C GLU A 412 3.99 -38.17 -7.45
N LYS A 413 5.10 -37.45 -7.22
CA LYS A 413 6.35 -38.03 -6.71
C LYS A 413 6.26 -38.45 -5.23
N LEU A 414 5.37 -37.84 -4.46
CA LEU A 414 5.21 -38.15 -3.03
C LEU A 414 4.32 -39.37 -2.81
N SER A 415 3.29 -39.56 -3.64
CA SER A 415 2.55 -40.83 -3.76
C SER A 415 1.64 -40.80 -4.99
N SER A 416 1.51 -41.93 -5.68
CA SER A 416 0.54 -42.11 -6.78
C SER A 416 -0.92 -42.05 -6.31
N ASP A 417 -1.16 -42.37 -5.04
CA ASP A 417 -2.51 -42.56 -4.48
C ASP A 417 -3.07 -41.28 -3.85
N ILE A 418 -2.28 -40.21 -3.81
CA ILE A 418 -2.58 -38.95 -3.13
C ILE A 418 -3.50 -38.02 -3.96
N LEU A 419 -3.70 -38.28 -5.26
CA LEU A 419 -4.50 -37.43 -6.15
C LEU A 419 -6.01 -37.75 -6.17
N GLU A 420 -6.49 -38.70 -5.37
CA GLU A 420 -7.94 -38.92 -5.22
C GLU A 420 -8.59 -37.81 -4.37
N PRO A 421 -9.86 -37.41 -4.66
CA PRO A 421 -10.54 -36.26 -4.04
C PRO A 421 -10.86 -36.42 -2.54
N HIS A 422 -10.26 -37.38 -1.86
CA HIS A 422 -10.52 -37.76 -0.47
C HIS A 422 -9.42 -37.34 0.50
N LEU A 423 -8.65 -36.29 0.20
CA LEU A 423 -7.46 -35.95 0.97
C LEU A 423 -7.69 -35.55 2.44
N GLY A 424 -8.94 -35.48 2.94
CA GLY A 424 -9.19 -35.13 4.34
C GLY A 424 -8.62 -33.76 4.73
N LEU A 425 -8.14 -32.99 3.76
CA LEU A 425 -7.76 -31.59 3.87
C LEU A 425 -9.06 -30.84 4.12
N VAL A 426 -9.42 -30.78 5.40
CA VAL A 426 -10.50 -29.93 5.86
C VAL A 426 -9.94 -28.52 5.86
N TRP A 427 -10.06 -27.87 4.71
CA TRP A 427 -10.01 -26.43 4.66
C TRP A 427 -10.99 -25.90 5.71
N PRO A 428 -10.62 -24.90 6.52
CA PRO A 428 -11.64 -24.07 7.14
C PRO A 428 -12.46 -23.56 5.96
N LYS A 429 -13.64 -24.16 5.74
CA LYS A 429 -14.48 -23.76 4.61
C LYS A 429 -14.66 -22.25 4.72
N GLN A 430 -14.66 -21.57 3.57
CA GLN A 430 -15.15 -20.19 3.50
C GLN A 430 -16.44 -20.06 4.32
N PRO A 431 -16.72 -18.86 4.89
CA PRO A 431 -17.84 -18.64 5.78
C PRO A 431 -19.06 -19.44 5.33
N ASP A 432 -19.29 -20.57 6.00
CA ASP A 432 -20.49 -21.35 5.75
C ASP A 432 -21.67 -20.38 5.98
N LEU A 433 -22.77 -20.55 5.26
CA LEU A 433 -24.00 -19.80 5.49
C LEU A 433 -24.31 -19.74 6.99
N SER A 434 -23.95 -20.78 7.76
CA SER A 434 -24.04 -20.79 9.24
C SER A 434 -23.33 -19.60 9.93
N ARG A 435 -22.14 -19.19 9.46
CA ARG A 435 -21.40 -18.02 10.00
C ARG A 435 -22.14 -16.71 9.71
N ILE A 436 -22.73 -16.57 8.54
CA ILE A 436 -23.56 -15.39 8.20
C ILE A 436 -24.79 -15.34 9.11
N HIS A 437 -25.45 -16.49 9.34
CA HIS A 437 -26.58 -16.59 10.27
C HIS A 437 -26.19 -16.23 11.71
N ASP A 438 -25.06 -16.75 12.21
CA ASP A 438 -24.57 -16.45 13.55
C ASP A 438 -24.22 -14.97 13.70
N ASP A 439 -23.61 -14.35 12.68
CA ASP A 439 -23.33 -12.91 12.69
C ASP A 439 -24.60 -12.07 12.70
N ILE A 440 -25.61 -12.42 11.89
CA ILE A 440 -26.93 -11.76 11.90
C ILE A 440 -27.57 -11.88 13.28
N LYS A 441 -27.55 -13.08 13.88
CA LYS A 441 -28.10 -13.33 15.22
C LYS A 441 -27.38 -12.50 16.28
N ASN A 442 -26.05 -12.44 16.22
CA ASN A 442 -25.24 -11.67 17.16
C ASN A 442 -25.50 -10.16 17.04
N MET A 443 -25.64 -9.63 15.82
CA MET A 443 -25.97 -8.22 15.60
C MET A 443 -27.39 -7.88 16.03
N GLN A 444 -28.36 -8.76 15.79
CA GLN A 444 -29.72 -8.57 16.29
C GLN A 444 -29.75 -8.50 17.82
N GLN A 445 -29.02 -9.38 18.49
CA GLN A 445 -28.88 -9.33 19.96
C GLN A 445 -28.22 -8.03 20.41
N TYR A 446 -27.23 -7.50 19.68
CA TYR A 446 -26.64 -6.19 19.98
C TYR A 446 -27.68 -5.07 19.89
N VAL A 447 -28.48 -5.04 18.83
CA VAL A 447 -29.56 -4.06 18.65
C VAL A 447 -30.54 -4.10 19.82
N ASP A 448 -30.95 -5.30 20.22
CA ASP A 448 -31.91 -5.49 21.31
C ASP A 448 -31.32 -5.01 22.66
N ASP A 449 -30.08 -5.42 22.98
CA ASP A 449 -29.36 -4.99 24.20
C ASP A 449 -29.08 -3.48 24.21
N ALA A 450 -28.78 -2.88 23.05
CA ALA A 450 -28.54 -1.44 22.89
C ALA A 450 -29.82 -0.63 23.08
N LYS A 451 -30.96 -1.10 22.56
CA LYS A 451 -32.28 -0.49 22.78
C LYS A 451 -32.68 -0.55 24.26
N GLU A 452 -32.44 -1.69 24.91
CA GLU A 452 -32.66 -1.81 26.36
C GLU A 452 -31.77 -0.84 27.13
N TYR A 453 -30.48 -0.74 26.77
CA TYR A 453 -29.56 0.21 27.40
C TYR A 453 -29.97 1.67 27.18
N LEU A 454 -30.38 2.06 25.97
CA LEU A 454 -30.87 3.39 25.63
C LEU A 454 -32.04 3.83 26.51
N ALA A 455 -32.92 2.90 26.89
CA ALA A 455 -34.03 3.17 27.80
C ALA A 455 -33.58 3.57 29.22
N THR A 456 -32.34 3.23 29.60
CA THR A 456 -31.76 3.59 30.90
C THR A 456 -31.04 4.94 30.91
N VAL A 457 -30.78 5.53 29.74
CA VAL A 457 -30.05 6.80 29.61
C VAL A 457 -31.02 7.98 29.75
N PRO A 458 -30.81 8.92 30.69
CA PRO A 458 -31.72 10.04 30.91
C PRO A 458 -31.75 11.03 29.72
N GLU A 459 -32.88 11.72 29.54
CA GLU A 459 -33.04 12.78 28.51
C GLU A 459 -32.04 13.94 28.67
N SER A 460 -31.48 14.12 29.86
CA SER A 460 -30.46 15.13 30.16
C SER A 460 -29.07 14.81 29.60
N ALA A 461 -28.88 13.66 28.93
CA ALA A 461 -27.66 13.30 28.20
C ALA A 461 -27.95 13.09 26.69
N PRO A 462 -28.38 14.13 25.95
CA PRO A 462 -28.85 13.99 24.58
C PRO A 462 -27.76 13.54 23.60
N LYS A 463 -26.48 13.85 23.81
CA LYS A 463 -25.42 13.41 22.88
C LYS A 463 -25.17 11.92 23.00
N THR A 464 -25.11 11.40 24.22
CA THR A 464 -24.96 9.97 24.51
C THR A 464 -26.13 9.17 23.96
N ARG A 465 -27.37 9.67 24.12
CA ARG A 465 -28.56 9.03 23.50
C ARG A 465 -28.45 8.94 21.98
N LYS A 466 -28.10 10.07 21.34
CA LYS A 466 -27.91 10.12 19.89
C LYS A 466 -26.80 9.16 19.41
N GLU A 467 -25.71 9.02 20.15
CA GLU A 467 -24.65 8.07 19.82
C GLU A 467 -25.18 6.62 19.81
N ILE A 468 -25.96 6.23 20.82
CA ILE A 468 -26.55 4.89 20.89
C ILE A 468 -27.56 4.66 19.77
N GLU A 469 -28.38 5.67 19.46
CA GLU A 469 -29.34 5.61 18.35
C GLU A 469 -28.64 5.38 17.00
N LEU A 470 -27.53 6.08 16.75
CA LEU A 470 -26.70 5.88 15.56
C LEU A 470 -26.07 4.49 15.52
N ASP A 471 -25.58 3.98 16.65
CA ASP A 471 -25.04 2.61 16.73
C ASP A 471 -26.12 1.55 16.43
N ILE A 472 -27.36 1.77 16.89
CA ILE A 472 -28.50 0.89 16.63
C ILE A 472 -28.84 0.90 15.14
N GLU A 473 -29.01 2.09 14.55
CA GLU A 473 -29.32 2.26 13.12
C GLU A 473 -28.28 1.56 12.25
N HIS A 474 -26.99 1.81 12.51
CA HIS A 474 -25.90 1.17 11.79
C HIS A 474 -25.94 -0.37 11.91
N ALA A 475 -26.24 -0.90 13.10
CA ALA A 475 -26.33 -2.34 13.30
C ALA A 475 -27.56 -2.96 12.60
N GLU A 476 -28.70 -2.27 12.56
CA GLU A 476 -29.90 -2.70 11.83
C GLU A 476 -29.67 -2.72 10.31
N ASP A 477 -28.96 -1.72 9.79
CA ASP A 477 -28.56 -1.67 8.38
C ASP A 477 -27.64 -2.83 8.01
N MET A 478 -26.64 -3.14 8.86
CA MET A 478 -25.76 -4.30 8.65
C MET A 478 -26.53 -5.62 8.67
N VAL A 479 -27.50 -5.79 9.58
CA VAL A 479 -28.38 -6.97 9.63
C VAL A 479 -29.19 -7.10 8.34
N THR A 480 -29.77 -5.99 7.87
CA THR A 480 -30.58 -5.95 6.65
C THR A 480 -29.74 -6.29 5.42
N SER A 481 -28.58 -5.66 5.27
CA SER A 481 -27.63 -5.93 4.18
C SER A 481 -27.21 -7.40 4.15
N ARG A 482 -26.86 -7.98 5.31
CA ARG A 482 -26.46 -9.40 5.38
C ARG A 482 -27.59 -10.37 5.07
N ARG A 483 -28.84 -10.06 5.46
CA ARG A 483 -30.01 -10.87 5.08
C ARG A 483 -30.28 -10.83 3.58
N LEU A 484 -30.09 -9.67 2.95
CA LEU A 484 -30.22 -9.54 1.49
C LEU A 484 -29.18 -10.39 0.77
N ASN A 485 -27.91 -10.31 1.17
CA ASN A 485 -26.84 -11.12 0.58
C ASN A 485 -27.13 -12.62 0.74
N LEU A 486 -27.55 -13.05 1.93
CA LEU A 486 -27.95 -14.44 2.19
C LEU A 486 -29.11 -14.90 1.29
N SER A 487 -30.06 -14.02 1.00
CA SER A 487 -31.20 -14.33 0.12
C SER A 487 -30.77 -14.49 -1.34
N HIS A 488 -29.77 -13.73 -1.77
CA HIS A 488 -29.18 -13.83 -3.12
C HIS A 488 -28.30 -15.06 -3.31
N GLU A 489 -27.67 -15.58 -2.25
CA GLU A 489 -26.87 -16.81 -2.32
C GLU A 489 -27.71 -18.10 -2.32
N ILE A 490 -28.93 -18.04 -1.76
CA ILE A 490 -29.83 -19.21 -1.65
C ILE A 490 -30.81 -19.31 -2.83
N GLY A 491 -31.11 -18.20 -3.51
CA GLY A 491 -32.01 -18.13 -4.67
C GLY A 491 -31.27 -18.26 -5.99
#